data_AF-A0A2D7MRM9-F1
#
_entry.id   AF-A0A2D7MRM9-F1
#
_cell.length_a   1.000
_cell.length_b   1.000
_cell.length_c   1.000
_cell.angle_alpha   90.00
_cell.angle_beta   90.00
_cell.angle_gamma   90.00
#
_symmetry.space_group_name_H-M   'P 1'
#
loop_
_entity.id
_entity.type
_entity.pdbx_description
1 polymer ?
#
loop_
_entity_poly.entity_id
_entity_poly.type
_entity_poly.pdbx_seq_one_letter_code
_entity_poly.pdbx_strand_id
1 'polypeptide(L)'
;MGRKAISNYKLKALLTEGKTSKEIATLLNISTGSVSNYRAYLKKKREITTLKKTNKPQNISEKEIKNTTLLNTDSSDAKSLESKYTYIINGTQIKFMQKPKSITIGINELIIDF
;
A
#
# COMPACT_ATOMS: atom_id res chain seq x y z
N MET A 1 -32.38 4.72 -25.41
CA MET A 1 -32.30 4.31 -23.98
C MET A 1 -32.04 5.54 -23.11
N GLY A 2 -32.99 5.93 -22.27
CA GLY A 2 -32.83 7.05 -21.34
C GLY A 2 -31.86 6.72 -20.21
N ARG A 3 -30.93 7.63 -19.90
CA ARG A 3 -30.02 7.47 -18.76
C ARG A 3 -30.81 7.67 -17.48
N LYS A 4 -30.92 6.64 -16.63
CA LYS A 4 -31.46 6.79 -15.27
C LYS A 4 -30.59 7.82 -14.52
N ALA A 5 -31.21 8.89 -14.05
CA ALA A 5 -30.55 9.88 -13.22
C ALA A 5 -30.24 9.25 -11.87
N ILE A 6 -29.00 8.80 -11.68
CA ILE A 6 -28.55 8.25 -10.42
C ILE A 6 -28.31 9.44 -9.48
N SER A 7 -28.76 9.32 -8.23
CA SER A 7 -28.43 10.29 -7.18
C SER A 7 -26.92 10.31 -6.96
N ASN A 8 -26.27 11.34 -7.54
CA ASN A 8 -24.82 11.55 -7.46
C ASN A 8 -24.32 11.61 -6.01
N TYR A 9 -25.18 12.01 -5.07
CA TYR A 9 -24.87 12.13 -3.65
C TYR A 9 -24.54 10.77 -3.01
N LYS A 10 -25.35 9.74 -3.28
CA LYS A 10 -25.17 8.40 -2.70
C LYS A 10 -23.91 7.72 -3.22
N LEU A 11 -23.61 7.90 -4.52
CA LEU A 11 -22.40 7.39 -5.14
C LEU A 11 -21.13 8.05 -4.57
N LYS A 12 -21.18 9.37 -4.34
CA LYS A 12 -20.07 10.12 -3.75
C LYS A 12 -19.77 9.64 -2.32
N ALA A 13 -20.79 9.46 -1.49
CA ALA A 13 -20.63 8.96 -0.11
C ALA A 13 -19.92 7.58 -0.07
N LEU A 14 -20.37 6.64 -0.91
CA LEU A 14 -19.78 5.30 -0.97
C LEU A 14 -18.32 5.32 -1.48
N LEU A 15 -17.98 6.26 -2.38
CA LEU A 15 -16.61 6.44 -2.86
C LEU A 15 -15.70 7.07 -1.80
N THR A 16 -16.21 7.98 -0.98
CA THR A 16 -15.47 8.56 0.16
C THR A 16 -15.28 7.57 1.30
N GLU A 17 -16.24 6.66 1.52
CA GLU A 17 -16.12 5.53 2.46
C GLU A 17 -15.06 4.49 2.04
N GLY A 18 -14.52 4.59 0.82
CA GLY A 18 -13.46 3.70 0.34
C GLY A 18 -13.94 2.37 -0.26
N LYS A 19 -15.25 2.22 -0.51
CA LYS A 19 -15.82 1.01 -1.14
C LYS A 19 -15.31 0.81 -2.56
N THR A 20 -15.18 -0.44 -2.96
CA THR A 20 -14.68 -0.78 -4.30
C THR A 20 -15.73 -0.52 -5.37
N SER A 21 -15.30 -0.25 -6.61
CA SER A 21 -16.22 -0.03 -7.73
C SER A 21 -17.17 -1.22 -7.96
N LYS A 22 -16.76 -2.44 -7.56
CA LYS A 22 -17.56 -3.66 -7.65
C LYS A 22 -18.68 -3.67 -6.60
N GLU A 23 -18.36 -3.34 -5.35
CA GLU A 23 -19.35 -3.24 -4.26
C GLU A 23 -20.38 -2.13 -4.52
N ILE A 24 -19.93 -1.00 -5.04
CA ILE A 24 -20.83 0.12 -5.34
C ILE A 24 -21.78 -0.25 -6.50
N ALA A 25 -21.27 -0.97 -7.49
CA ALA A 25 -22.07 -1.46 -8.62
C ALA A 25 -23.17 -2.42 -8.17
N THR A 26 -22.86 -3.34 -7.25
CA THR A 26 -23.87 -4.28 -6.70
C THR A 26 -24.89 -3.58 -5.81
N LEU A 27 -24.45 -2.65 -4.95
CA LEU A 27 -25.34 -1.91 -4.05
C LEU A 27 -26.36 -1.02 -4.77
N LEU A 28 -25.95 -0.41 -5.88
CA LEU A 28 -26.77 0.55 -6.61
C LEU A 28 -27.42 -0.05 -7.86
N ASN A 29 -27.16 -1.34 -8.17
CA ASN A 29 -27.59 -2.00 -9.40
C ASN A 29 -27.18 -1.22 -10.68
N ILE A 30 -25.92 -0.79 -10.72
CA ILE A 30 -25.35 0.00 -11.83
C ILE A 30 -24.14 -0.74 -12.39
N SER A 31 -23.83 -0.52 -13.67
CA SER A 31 -22.61 -1.08 -14.27
C SER A 31 -21.34 -0.57 -13.57
N THR A 32 -20.36 -1.46 -13.41
CA THR A 32 -19.02 -1.11 -12.89
C THR A 32 -18.34 -0.01 -13.72
N GLY A 33 -18.57 -0.02 -15.03
CA GLY A 33 -18.09 1.01 -15.95
C GLY A 33 -18.67 2.39 -15.65
N SER A 34 -19.97 2.48 -15.34
CA SER A 34 -20.60 3.74 -14.93
C SER A 34 -19.99 4.26 -13.63
N VAL A 35 -19.77 3.40 -12.63
CA VAL A 35 -19.11 3.78 -11.36
C VAL A 35 -17.69 4.30 -11.62
N SER A 36 -16.94 3.65 -12.51
CA SER A 36 -15.59 4.08 -12.92
C SER A 36 -15.60 5.48 -13.57
N ASN A 37 -16.51 5.71 -14.52
CA ASN A 37 -16.65 7.00 -15.19
C ASN A 37 -17.01 8.12 -14.20
N TYR A 38 -17.91 7.84 -13.26
CA TYR A 38 -18.26 8.79 -12.20
C TYR A 38 -17.09 9.08 -11.26
N ARG A 39 -16.31 8.07 -10.89
CA ARG A 39 -15.10 8.26 -10.09
C ARG A 39 -14.09 9.14 -10.81
N ALA A 40 -13.90 8.96 -12.11
CA ALA A 40 -13.05 9.82 -12.93
C ALA A 40 -13.57 11.27 -12.97
N TYR A 41 -14.89 11.45 -13.12
CA TYR A 41 -15.54 12.76 -13.08
C TYR A 41 -15.35 13.49 -11.74
N LEU A 42 -15.56 12.80 -10.62
CA LEU A 42 -15.38 13.37 -9.28
C LEU A 42 -13.92 13.71 -8.96
N LYS A 43 -12.97 12.89 -9.46
CA LYS A 43 -11.53 13.22 -9.39
C LYS A 43 -11.19 14.50 -10.14
N LYS A 44 -11.74 14.68 -11.34
CA LYS A 44 -11.53 15.90 -12.15
C LYS A 44 -12.04 17.15 -11.41
N LYS A 45 -13.15 17.03 -10.68
CA LYS A 45 -13.71 18.10 -9.84
C LYS A 45 -13.01 18.30 -8.49
N ARG A 46 -11.97 17.51 -8.17
CA ARG A 46 -11.27 17.53 -6.88
C ARG A 46 -12.17 17.26 -5.66
N GLU A 47 -13.34 16.66 -5.86
CA GLU A 47 -14.31 16.36 -4.81
C GLU A 47 -13.99 15.07 -4.04
N ILE A 48 -13.12 14.24 -4.60
CA ILE A 48 -12.60 13.04 -3.96
C ILE A 48 -11.08 13.02 -4.08
N THR A 49 -10.40 12.96 -2.94
CA THR A 49 -8.98 12.65 -2.88
C THR A 49 -8.86 11.14 -2.76
N THR A 50 -8.44 10.47 -3.83
CA THR A 50 -8.01 9.09 -3.65
C THR A 50 -6.71 9.13 -2.86
N LEU A 51 -6.71 8.65 -1.61
CA LEU A 51 -5.49 8.17 -0.99
C LEU A 51 -4.88 7.20 -2.02
N LYS A 52 -3.76 7.60 -2.62
CA LYS A 52 -2.98 6.67 -3.42
C LYS A 52 -2.53 5.59 -2.43
N LYS A 53 -3.25 4.45 -2.38
CA LYS A 53 -2.60 3.21 -1.98
C LYS A 53 -1.45 3.05 -2.98
N THR A 54 -0.25 3.34 -2.52
CA THR A 54 0.98 3.23 -3.27
C THR A 54 1.26 1.75 -3.52
N ASN A 55 0.49 1.13 -4.41
CA ASN A 55 0.83 -0.16 -5.02
C ASN A 55 1.77 0.09 -6.20
N LYS A 56 2.75 0.97 -6.01
CA LYS A 56 3.95 1.01 -6.86
C LYS A 56 5.07 0.46 -5.98
N PRO A 57 5.79 -0.61 -6.39
CA PRO A 57 7.13 -0.80 -5.86
C PRO A 57 7.90 0.47 -6.22
N GLN A 58 8.17 1.31 -5.22
CA GLN A 58 9.12 2.40 -5.40
C GLN A 58 10.47 1.72 -5.58
N ASN A 59 11.01 1.80 -6.79
CA ASN A 59 12.44 1.71 -6.97
C ASN A 59 12.99 2.95 -6.25
N ILE A 60 13.43 2.77 -5.00
CA ILE A 60 14.02 3.83 -4.18
C ILE A 60 15.37 4.11 -4.80
N SER A 61 15.43 5.11 -5.68
CA SER A 61 16.67 5.82 -5.95
C SER A 61 17.10 6.45 -4.65
N GLU A 62 18.29 6.03 -4.22
CA GLU A 62 19.07 6.53 -3.09
C GLU A 62 18.99 8.06 -3.02
N LYS A 63 18.18 8.57 -2.08
CA LYS A 63 18.39 9.90 -1.54
C LYS A 63 18.39 9.80 -0.03
N GLU A 64 19.59 10.00 0.48
CA GLU A 64 19.96 10.23 1.87
C GLU A 64 18.84 10.91 2.66
N ILE A 65 18.23 10.18 3.59
CA ILE A 65 17.41 10.79 4.63
C ILE A 65 18.19 10.65 5.94
N LYS A 66 18.65 11.82 6.37
CA LYS A 66 19.39 12.09 7.58
C LYS A 66 18.60 11.65 8.83
N ASN A 67 19.37 11.10 9.76
CA ASN A 67 19.10 10.79 11.17
C ASN A 67 17.98 11.58 11.85
N THR A 68 17.10 10.85 12.56
CA THR A 68 16.53 11.24 13.86
C THR A 68 16.20 9.97 14.67
N THR A 69 17.02 9.74 15.71
CA THR A 69 16.70 9.39 17.12
C THR A 69 15.24 8.96 17.43
N LEU A 70 14.92 7.99 18.32
CA LEU A 70 15.49 7.59 19.62
C LEU A 70 14.70 6.37 20.21
N LEU A 71 15.30 5.68 21.21
CA LEU A 71 14.77 4.75 22.25
C LEU A 71 15.00 3.24 22.00
N ASN A 72 16.04 2.63 22.61
CA ASN A 72 16.10 2.02 23.98
C ASN A 72 15.22 0.76 24.06
N THR A 73 15.69 -0.46 24.35
CA THR A 73 16.46 -0.90 25.53
C THR A 73 17.12 -2.28 25.33
N ASP A 74 18.22 -2.48 26.06
CA ASP A 74 18.75 -3.71 26.69
C ASP A 74 19.07 -4.95 25.84
N SER A 75 20.38 -5.18 25.60
CA SER A 75 21.14 -6.20 26.33
C SER A 75 22.60 -6.23 25.85
N SER A 76 23.46 -6.42 26.84
CA SER A 76 24.92 -6.48 26.83
C SER A 76 25.54 -7.46 25.82
N ASP A 77 26.72 -7.09 25.33
CA ASP A 77 27.75 -7.98 24.77
C ASP A 77 27.38 -8.79 23.52
N ALA A 78 27.18 -8.09 22.41
CA ALA A 78 27.60 -8.62 21.12
C ALA A 78 28.34 -7.51 20.37
N LYS A 79 29.64 -7.72 20.08
CA LYS A 79 30.36 -6.95 19.06
C LYS A 79 29.42 -6.82 17.87
N SER A 80 28.95 -5.61 17.60
CA SER A 80 28.00 -5.31 16.54
C SER A 80 28.59 -5.76 15.21
N LEU A 81 28.32 -7.02 14.84
CA LEU A 81 28.49 -7.52 13.50
C LEU A 81 27.60 -6.65 12.64
N GLU A 82 28.24 -5.68 11.98
CA GLU A 82 27.58 -4.63 11.24
C GLU A 82 26.84 -5.29 10.08
N SER A 83 25.53 -5.49 10.25
CA SER A 83 24.71 -6.11 9.21
C SER A 83 24.66 -5.19 8.01
N LYS A 84 25.34 -5.57 6.94
CA LYS A 84 25.41 -4.78 5.70
C LYS A 84 24.08 -4.73 4.96
N TYR A 85 23.23 -5.73 5.15
CA TYR A 85 21.97 -5.87 4.42
C TYR A 85 20.79 -5.93 5.37
N THR A 86 19.91 -4.94 5.30
CA THR A 86 18.68 -4.84 6.09
C THR A 86 17.48 -4.87 5.17
N TYR A 87 16.52 -5.74 5.46
CA TYR A 87 15.26 -5.86 4.76
C TYR A 87 14.11 -5.64 5.74
N ILE A 88 13.07 -4.91 5.30
CA ILE A 88 11.85 -4.70 6.08
C ILE A 88 10.71 -5.41 5.37
N ILE A 89 10.14 -6.43 6.01
CA ILE A 89 9.10 -7.28 5.46
C ILE A 89 7.90 -7.23 6.41
N ASN A 90 6.77 -6.69 5.96
CA ASN A 90 5.55 -6.55 6.78
C ASN A 90 5.77 -5.85 8.14
N GLY A 91 6.77 -4.97 8.24
CA GLY A 91 7.14 -4.29 9.49
C GLY A 91 8.17 -5.03 10.35
N THR A 92 8.56 -6.25 9.97
CA THR A 92 9.64 -7.00 10.62
C THR A 92 10.97 -6.70 9.95
N GLN A 93 11.99 -6.34 10.74
CA GLN A 93 13.34 -6.09 10.27
C GLN A 93 14.18 -7.37 10.28
N ILE A 94 14.76 -7.72 9.13
CA ILE A 94 15.67 -8.86 8.97
C ILE A 94 17.03 -8.34 8.55
N LYS A 95 18.08 -8.79 9.24
CA LYS A 95 19.46 -8.34 9.07
C LYS A 95 20.34 -9.51 8.64
N PHE A 96 21.10 -9.31 7.57
CA PHE A 96 22.03 -10.31 7.04
C PHE A 96 23.46 -9.75 7.00
N MET A 97 24.43 -10.64 7.27
CA MET A 97 25.85 -10.34 7.10
C MET A 97 26.27 -10.34 5.64
N GLN A 98 25.72 -11.26 4.86
CA GLN A 98 25.97 -11.43 3.44
C GLN A 98 24.71 -11.11 2.65
N LYS A 99 24.85 -10.68 1.40
CA LYS A 99 23.71 -10.38 0.53
C LYS A 99 23.03 -11.70 0.15
N PRO A 100 21.77 -11.95 0.55
CA PRO A 100 21.06 -13.13 0.10
C PRO A 100 20.78 -13.03 -1.41
N LYS A 101 20.84 -14.18 -2.09
CA LYS A 101 20.45 -14.33 -3.50
C LYS A 101 18.94 -14.30 -3.67
N SER A 102 18.20 -15.00 -2.80
CA SER A 102 16.74 -15.01 -2.78
C SER A 102 16.20 -15.01 -1.36
N ILE A 103 15.05 -14.36 -1.16
CA ILE A 103 14.25 -14.44 0.06
C ILE A 103 12.83 -14.81 -0.37
N THR A 104 12.36 -16.00 0.00
CA THR A 104 11.01 -16.49 -0.29
C THR A 104 10.24 -16.65 1.01
N ILE A 105 9.02 -16.12 1.04
CA ILE A 105 8.18 -16.06 2.24
C ILE A 105 6.89 -16.81 1.94
N GLY A 106 6.76 -18.00 2.50
CA GLY A 106 5.54 -18.79 2.52
C GLY A 106 4.69 -18.46 3.74
N ILE A 107 3.55 -19.15 3.86
CA ILE A 107 2.66 -19.02 5.03
C ILE A 107 3.33 -19.59 6.29
N ASN A 108 4.08 -20.68 6.12
CA ASN A 108 4.70 -21.45 7.21
C ASN A 108 6.23 -21.56 7.09
N GLU A 109 6.83 -21.03 6.03
CA GLU A 109 8.25 -21.20 5.74
C GLU A 109 8.91 -19.89 5.28
N LEU A 110 10.18 -19.74 5.65
CA LEU A 110 11.06 -18.67 5.20
C LEU A 110 12.29 -19.32 4.60
N ILE A 111 12.47 -19.18 3.29
CA ILE A 111 13.60 -19.74 2.55
C ILE A 111 14.54 -18.59 2.19
N ILE A 112 15.80 -18.71 2.61
CA ILE A 112 16.86 -17.73 2.35
C ILE A 112 17.98 -18.47 1.62
N ASP A 113 18.20 -18.09 0.36
CA ASP A 113 19.34 -18.58 -0.40
C ASP A 113 20.46 -17.53 -0.34
N PHE A 114 21.68 -17.98 -0.06
CA PHE A 114 22.88 -17.13 -0.08
C PHE A 114 23.62 -17.29 -1.42
#